data_AF-A0A939YPE2-F1
#
_entry.id   AF-A0A939YPE2-F1
#
_cell.length_a   1.000
_cell.length_b   1.000
_cell.length_c   1.000
_cell.angle_alpha   90.00
_cell.angle_beta   90.00
_cell.angle_gamma   90.00
#
_symmetry.space_group_name_H-M   'P 1'
#
loop_
_entity.id
_entity.type
_entity.pdbx_description
1 polymer ?
#
loop_
_entity_poly.entity_id
_entity_poly.type
_entity_poly.pdbx_seq_one_letter_code
_entity_poly.pdbx_strand_id
1 'polypeptide(L)'
;MNVRLRSALRSGLAGNLLFVLFGLICYVYYLTYDRESTFSKVLEFIAYAVEIAGFGSLIYSDYMLSTTVRMRNYMKVGYTVYIVLECVMMYFELNTMDLEFYKPYSLGLAIVHSIVSAAVCFSFLQLDPDRSKFEALIIICVGIMLGGMLGAIMGIRVYFSIVANTIGFSLMFAGIMYLLNREEMEIDCHGDRAKVVEYNSNTMFEDLFDDKDKKEKTETAEKPEKTDEKDSTEKTGKKNKKK
;
A
#
# COMPACT_ATOMS: atom_id res chain seq x y z
N MET A 1 -12.99 -8.25 -6.92
CA MET A 1 -11.70 -7.71 -6.42
C MET A 1 -11.40 -6.36 -7.06
N ASN A 2 -11.14 -5.32 -6.24
CA ASN A 2 -10.75 -3.98 -6.69
C ASN A 2 -9.47 -4.04 -7.55
N VAL A 3 -9.44 -3.33 -8.68
CA VAL A 3 -8.30 -3.35 -9.63
C VAL A 3 -7.02 -2.83 -8.98
N ARG A 4 -7.10 -1.79 -8.13
CA ARG A 4 -5.93 -1.25 -7.43
C ARG A 4 -5.38 -2.23 -6.42
N LEU A 5 -6.23 -2.88 -5.64
CA LEU A 5 -5.82 -3.92 -4.69
C LEU A 5 -5.14 -5.09 -5.42
N ARG A 6 -5.74 -5.57 -6.52
CA ARG A 6 -5.14 -6.63 -7.36
C ARG A 6 -3.76 -6.23 -7.86
N SER A 7 -3.61 -5.01 -8.36
CA SER A 7 -2.32 -4.50 -8.82
C SER A 7 -1.31 -4.41 -7.68
N ALA A 8 -1.72 -3.93 -6.51
CA ALA A 8 -0.87 -3.84 -5.32
C ALA A 8 -0.33 -5.22 -4.91
N LEU A 9 -1.21 -6.20 -4.74
CA LEU A 9 -0.81 -7.56 -4.36
C LEU A 9 0.09 -8.22 -5.40
N ARG A 10 -0.17 -8.00 -6.69
CA ARG A 10 0.68 -8.49 -7.78
C ARG A 10 2.06 -7.84 -7.79
N SER A 11 2.15 -6.53 -7.56
CA SER A 11 3.44 -5.85 -7.43
C SER A 11 4.19 -6.26 -6.17
N GLY A 12 3.50 -6.51 -5.06
CA GLY A 12 4.11 -7.03 -3.83
C GLY A 12 4.71 -8.41 -4.07
N LEU A 13 3.96 -9.31 -4.72
CA LEU A 13 4.44 -10.63 -5.13
C LEU A 13 5.63 -10.54 -6.10
N ALA A 14 5.50 -9.74 -7.16
CA ALA A 14 6.56 -9.58 -8.16
C ALA A 14 7.85 -9.02 -7.55
N GLY A 15 7.74 -8.03 -6.65
CA GLY A 15 8.88 -7.45 -5.95
C GLY A 15 9.61 -8.49 -5.10
N ASN A 16 8.88 -9.27 -4.31
CA ASN A 16 9.49 -10.33 -3.50
C ASN A 16 10.13 -11.44 -4.35
N LEU A 17 9.51 -11.83 -5.47
CA LEU A 17 10.11 -12.79 -6.41
C LEU A 17 11.39 -12.24 -7.08
N LEU A 18 11.44 -10.94 -7.38
CA LEU A 18 12.66 -10.30 -7.86
C LEU A 18 13.77 -10.34 -6.80
N PHE A 19 13.44 -10.20 -5.51
CA PHE A 19 14.43 -10.36 -4.44
C PHE A 19 14.92 -11.81 -4.25
N VAL A 20 14.06 -12.80 -4.49
CA VAL A 20 14.51 -14.20 -4.57
C VAL A 20 15.50 -14.37 -5.73
N LEU A 21 15.18 -13.83 -6.90
CA LEU A 21 16.07 -13.85 -8.07
C LEU A 21 17.40 -13.12 -7.77
N PHE A 22 17.34 -11.95 -7.13
CA PHE A 22 18.52 -11.20 -6.69
C PHE A 22 19.41 -12.05 -5.77
N GLY A 23 18.83 -12.72 -4.77
CA GLY A 23 19.58 -13.61 -3.88
C GLY A 23 20.29 -14.75 -4.61
N LEU A 24 19.64 -15.32 -5.64
CA LEU A 24 20.25 -16.35 -6.49
C LEU A 24 21.38 -15.80 -7.36
N ILE A 25 21.20 -14.61 -7.96
CA ILE A 25 22.23 -13.95 -8.77
C ILE A 25 23.45 -13.63 -7.90
N CYS A 26 23.24 -13.07 -6.70
CA CYS A 26 24.31 -12.80 -5.75
C CYS A 26 25.04 -14.08 -5.35
N TYR A 27 24.32 -15.17 -5.10
CA TYR A 27 24.93 -16.46 -4.81
C TYR A 27 25.84 -16.95 -5.93
N VAL A 28 25.38 -16.88 -7.19
CA VAL A 28 26.20 -17.23 -8.36
C VAL A 28 27.40 -16.30 -8.51
N TYR A 29 27.21 -15.00 -8.32
CA TYR A 29 28.29 -14.00 -8.32
C TYR A 29 29.37 -14.38 -7.31
N TYR A 30 29.02 -14.69 -6.06
CA TYR A 30 29.99 -15.10 -5.05
C TYR A 30 30.72 -16.41 -5.34
N LEU A 31 30.08 -17.36 -6.03
CA LEU A 31 30.72 -18.62 -6.42
C LEU A 31 31.67 -18.46 -7.61
N THR A 32 31.42 -17.49 -8.48
CA THR A 32 32.13 -17.29 -9.75
C THR A 32 32.98 -16.02 -9.75
N TYR A 33 33.12 -15.37 -8.59
CA TYR A 33 33.74 -14.06 -8.46
C TYR A 33 35.20 -14.10 -8.91
N ASP A 34 35.46 -13.35 -9.98
CA ASP A 34 36.79 -13.01 -10.45
C ASP A 34 36.81 -11.51 -10.78
N ARG A 35 37.77 -10.79 -10.20
CA ARG A 35 37.87 -9.32 -10.23
C ARG A 35 38.10 -8.79 -11.65
N GLU A 36 38.78 -9.55 -12.50
CA GLU A 36 39.10 -9.12 -13.86
C GLU A 36 38.07 -9.61 -14.89
N SER A 37 37.20 -10.54 -14.51
CA SER A 37 36.23 -11.14 -15.41
C SER A 37 35.09 -10.19 -15.76
N THR A 38 34.83 -10.04 -17.07
CA THR A 38 33.65 -9.34 -17.60
C THR A 38 32.35 -10.01 -17.12
N PHE A 39 32.37 -11.32 -16.87
CA PHE A 39 31.21 -12.06 -16.38
C PHE A 39 30.77 -11.57 -14.99
N SER A 40 31.70 -11.39 -14.05
CA SER A 40 31.41 -10.85 -12.72
C SER A 40 30.77 -9.46 -12.80
N LYS A 41 31.32 -8.57 -13.64
CA LYS A 41 30.80 -7.20 -13.84
C LYS A 41 29.38 -7.19 -14.41
N VAL A 42 29.09 -8.10 -15.34
CA VAL A 42 27.73 -8.25 -15.90
C VAL A 42 26.77 -8.78 -14.84
N LEU A 43 27.16 -9.78 -14.05
CA LEU A 43 26.34 -10.29 -12.96
C LEU A 43 26.03 -9.23 -11.91
N GLU A 44 27.02 -8.41 -11.54
CA GLU A 44 26.85 -7.30 -10.61
C GLU A 44 25.87 -6.25 -11.14
N PHE A 45 26.00 -5.85 -12.41
CA PHE A 45 25.05 -4.93 -13.05
C PHE A 45 23.62 -5.49 -13.07
N ILE A 46 23.46 -6.77 -13.40
CA ILE A 46 22.14 -7.44 -13.40
C ILE A 46 21.58 -7.48 -11.98
N ALA A 47 22.41 -7.77 -10.96
CA ALA A 47 21.98 -7.78 -9.57
C ALA A 47 21.40 -6.42 -9.16
N TYR A 48 22.10 -5.32 -9.44
CA TYR A 48 21.60 -3.97 -9.15
C TYR A 48 20.32 -3.61 -9.92
N ALA A 49 20.22 -4.00 -11.19
CA ALA A 49 19.00 -3.76 -11.97
C ALA A 49 17.79 -4.51 -11.38
N VAL A 50 17.97 -5.77 -10.99
CA VAL A 50 16.93 -6.60 -10.37
C VAL A 50 16.55 -6.05 -8.99
N GLU A 51 17.52 -5.61 -8.19
CA GLU A 51 17.30 -4.99 -6.89
C GLU A 51 16.45 -3.71 -6.99
N ILE A 52 16.84 -2.78 -7.87
CA ILE A 52 16.09 -1.52 -8.08
C ILE A 52 14.66 -1.82 -8.55
N ALA A 53 14.49 -2.78 -9.46
CA ALA A 53 13.16 -3.21 -9.91
C ALA A 53 12.34 -3.85 -8.77
N GLY A 54 12.98 -4.65 -7.92
CA GLY A 54 12.39 -5.26 -6.73
C GLY A 54 11.84 -4.20 -5.77
N PHE A 55 12.68 -3.25 -5.35
CA PHE A 55 12.26 -2.14 -4.49
C PHE A 55 11.19 -1.27 -5.13
N GLY A 56 11.33 -0.91 -6.41
CA GLY A 56 10.31 -0.14 -7.13
C GLY A 56 8.94 -0.81 -7.11
N SER A 57 8.92 -2.15 -7.27
CA SER A 57 7.68 -2.93 -7.19
C SER A 57 7.10 -2.99 -5.77
N LEU A 58 7.93 -3.11 -4.73
CA LEU A 58 7.46 -3.06 -3.33
C LEU A 58 6.92 -1.68 -2.94
N ILE A 59 7.59 -0.60 -3.32
CA ILE A 59 7.13 0.77 -3.07
C ILE A 59 5.79 1.04 -3.76
N TYR A 60 5.66 0.61 -5.02
CA TYR A 60 4.41 0.73 -5.75
C TYR A 60 3.27 -0.09 -5.10
N SER A 61 3.59 -1.30 -4.62
CA SER A 61 2.68 -2.14 -3.84
C SER A 61 2.19 -1.43 -2.58
N ASP A 62 3.11 -0.89 -1.79
CA ASP A 62 2.80 -0.18 -0.53
C ASP A 62 1.93 1.06 -0.79
N TYR A 63 2.29 1.88 -1.78
CA TYR A 63 1.49 3.04 -2.17
C TYR A 63 0.05 2.66 -2.56
N MET A 64 -0.11 1.60 -3.36
CA MET A 64 -1.44 1.14 -3.78
C MET A 64 -2.24 0.50 -2.63
N LEU A 65 -1.60 -0.27 -1.75
CA LEU A 65 -2.24 -0.81 -0.54
C LEU A 65 -2.68 0.32 0.39
N SER A 66 -1.80 1.27 0.68
CA SER A 66 -2.04 2.38 1.59
C SER A 66 -3.16 3.31 1.12
N THR A 67 -3.33 3.47 -0.18
CA THR A 67 -4.42 4.29 -0.76
C THR A 67 -5.73 3.53 -0.96
N THR A 68 -5.70 2.19 -0.99
CA THR A 68 -6.90 1.36 -1.27
C THR A 68 -7.54 0.79 -0.01
N VAL A 69 -6.75 0.27 0.92
CA VAL A 69 -7.25 -0.40 2.12
C VAL A 69 -7.67 0.63 3.17
N ARG A 70 -8.88 0.47 3.73
CA ARG A 70 -9.44 1.42 4.70
C ARG A 70 -8.93 1.18 6.12
N MET A 71 -8.52 2.24 6.83
CA MET A 71 -8.35 2.27 8.30
C MET A 71 -7.52 1.11 8.90
N ARG A 72 -6.41 0.73 8.24
CA ARG A 72 -5.43 -0.29 8.71
C ARG A 72 -4.05 0.31 8.95
N ASN A 73 -3.95 1.25 9.88
CA ASN A 73 -2.76 2.09 10.05
C ASN A 73 -1.49 1.30 10.41
N TYR A 74 -1.58 0.28 11.26
CA TYR A 74 -0.40 -0.51 11.66
C TYR A 74 0.18 -1.31 10.49
N MET A 75 -0.67 -1.90 9.64
CA MET A 75 -0.19 -2.59 8.44
C MET A 75 0.48 -1.61 7.47
N LYS A 76 -0.14 -0.46 7.22
CA LYS A 76 0.42 0.58 6.32
C LYS A 76 1.78 1.06 6.83
N VAL A 77 1.81 1.55 8.07
CA VAL A 77 3.04 2.06 8.69
C VAL A 77 4.10 0.96 8.80
N GLY A 78 3.71 -0.24 9.23
CA GLY A 78 4.63 -1.37 9.37
C GLY A 78 5.27 -1.76 8.04
N TYR A 79 4.47 -1.84 6.97
CA TYR A 79 4.99 -2.21 5.64
C TYR A 79 5.87 -1.11 5.04
N THR A 80 5.51 0.17 5.19
CA THR A 80 6.37 1.29 4.78
C THR A 80 7.70 1.28 5.55
N VAL A 81 7.66 1.15 6.88
CA VAL A 81 8.87 1.11 7.73
C VAL A 81 9.76 -0.07 7.35
N TYR A 82 9.18 -1.23 7.07
CA TYR A 82 9.90 -2.39 6.58
C TYR A 82 10.64 -2.11 5.27
N ILE A 83 9.96 -1.55 4.26
CA ILE A 83 10.60 -1.22 2.98
C ILE A 83 11.74 -0.22 3.18
N VAL A 84 11.56 0.79 4.03
CA VAL A 84 12.62 1.75 4.35
C VAL A 84 13.81 1.07 5.04
N LEU A 85 13.54 0.18 6.00
CA LEU A 85 14.58 -0.58 6.70
C LEU A 85 15.38 -1.46 5.73
N GLU A 86 14.71 -2.15 4.80
CA GLU A 86 15.35 -2.93 3.74
C GLU A 86 16.23 -2.05 2.85
N CYS A 87 15.73 -0.90 2.38
CA CYS A 87 16.52 0.04 1.60
C CYS A 87 17.77 0.52 2.36
N VAL A 88 17.65 0.82 3.65
CA VAL A 88 18.76 1.28 4.50
C VAL A 88 19.78 0.17 4.70
N MET A 89 19.33 -1.06 4.98
CA MET A 89 20.21 -2.21 5.14
C MET A 89 21.00 -2.49 3.86
N MET A 90 20.31 -2.52 2.70
CA MET A 90 20.96 -2.72 1.40
C MET A 90 21.93 -1.59 1.06
N TYR A 91 21.58 -0.34 1.35
CA TYR A 91 22.48 0.79 1.13
C TYR A 91 23.77 0.68 1.96
N PHE A 92 23.69 0.24 3.22
CA PHE A 92 24.88 0.01 4.04
C PHE A 92 25.66 -1.25 3.60
N GLU A 93 25.01 -2.26 3.02
CA GLU A 93 25.71 -3.43 2.46
C GLU A 93 26.56 -3.11 1.23
N LEU A 94 26.27 -2.02 0.50
CA LEU A 94 27.13 -1.53 -0.58
C LEU A 94 28.49 -0.97 -0.09
N ASN A 95 28.77 -1.05 1.22
CA ASN A 95 29.98 -0.56 1.88
C ASN A 95 30.36 0.87 1.48
N THR A 96 29.35 1.70 1.20
CA THR A 96 29.53 3.12 0.82
C THR A 96 29.95 3.99 2.01
N MET A 97 29.72 3.52 3.24
CA MET A 97 30.15 4.18 4.47
C MET A 97 30.71 3.15 5.46
N ASP A 98 32.03 3.18 5.71
CA ASP A 98 32.67 2.42 6.80
C ASP A 98 32.29 3.05 8.16
N LEU A 99 31.14 2.65 8.70
CA LEU A 99 30.67 3.09 10.02
C LEU A 99 31.12 2.09 11.08
N GLU A 100 31.86 2.54 12.10
CA GLU A 100 32.41 1.67 13.15
C GLU A 100 31.36 0.83 13.91
N PHE A 101 30.11 1.31 13.95
CA PHE A 101 29.00 0.64 14.64
C PHE A 101 28.20 -0.33 13.76
N TYR A 102 28.36 -0.28 12.42
CA TYR A 102 27.61 -1.12 11.50
C TYR A 102 28.54 -2.17 10.90
N LYS A 103 28.33 -3.45 11.26
CA LYS A 103 29.02 -4.58 10.64
C LYS A 103 28.09 -5.24 9.63
N PRO A 104 28.35 -5.10 8.32
CA PRO A 104 27.61 -5.83 7.29
C PRO A 104 27.63 -7.33 7.61
N TYR A 105 26.51 -8.01 7.35
CA TYR A 105 26.37 -9.45 7.59
C TYR A 105 26.52 -9.90 9.05
N SER A 106 26.37 -9.00 10.03
CA SER A 106 26.37 -9.42 11.44
C SER A 106 25.15 -10.29 11.79
N LEU A 107 25.37 -11.31 12.61
CA LEU A 107 24.30 -12.21 13.06
C LEU A 107 23.18 -11.44 13.78
N GLY A 108 23.53 -10.46 14.60
CA GLY A 108 22.56 -9.64 15.32
C GLY A 108 21.65 -8.85 14.38
N LEU A 109 22.19 -8.29 13.30
CA LEU A 109 21.41 -7.60 12.29
C LEU A 109 20.42 -8.54 11.59
N ALA A 110 20.85 -9.75 11.22
CA ALA A 110 19.98 -10.76 10.61
C ALA A 110 18.84 -11.20 11.54
N ILE A 111 19.11 -11.33 12.84
CA ILE A 111 18.08 -11.65 13.86
C ILE A 111 17.06 -10.52 13.96
N VAL A 112 17.53 -9.27 14.13
CA VAL A 112 16.64 -8.11 14.27
C VAL A 112 15.78 -7.94 13.01
N HIS A 113 16.40 -8.05 11.83
CA HIS A 113 15.73 -8.00 10.54
C HIS A 113 14.63 -9.07 10.41
N SER A 114 14.92 -10.32 10.77
CA SER A 114 13.95 -11.42 10.73
C SER A 114 12.77 -11.19 11.69
N ILE A 115 13.03 -10.68 12.90
CA ILE A 115 11.98 -10.37 13.89
C ILE A 115 11.10 -9.22 13.41
N VAL A 116 11.69 -8.15 12.89
CA VAL A 116 10.94 -7.02 12.33
C VAL A 116 10.09 -7.47 11.15
N SER A 117 10.65 -8.29 10.27
CA SER A 117 9.91 -8.85 9.12
C SER A 117 8.71 -9.69 9.55
N ALA A 118 8.89 -10.55 10.55
CA ALA A 118 7.82 -11.35 11.14
C ALA A 118 6.73 -10.47 11.78
N ALA A 119 7.10 -9.43 12.52
CA ALA A 119 6.16 -8.49 13.13
C ALA A 119 5.34 -7.72 12.08
N VAL A 120 5.99 -7.31 10.98
CA VAL A 120 5.34 -6.64 9.87
C VAL A 120 4.41 -7.59 9.13
N CYS A 121 4.84 -8.83 8.87
CA CYS A 121 3.98 -9.87 8.29
C CYS A 121 2.75 -10.13 9.17
N PHE A 122 2.93 -10.18 10.50
CA PHE A 122 1.82 -10.34 11.44
C PHE A 122 0.83 -9.16 11.39
N SER A 123 1.29 -7.94 11.11
CA SER A 123 0.40 -6.78 10.96
C SER A 123 -0.59 -6.91 9.80
N PHE A 124 -0.33 -7.77 8.80
CA PHE A 124 -1.27 -8.07 7.71
C PHE A 124 -2.49 -8.85 8.18
N LEU A 125 -2.46 -9.48 9.37
CA LEU A 125 -3.63 -10.13 9.96
C LEU A 125 -4.81 -9.15 10.10
N GLN A 126 -4.54 -7.85 10.22
CA GLN A 126 -5.58 -6.82 10.28
C GLN A 126 -6.45 -6.76 9.02
N LEU A 127 -6.00 -7.28 7.88
CA LEU A 127 -6.80 -7.30 6.66
C LEU A 127 -8.13 -8.05 6.87
N ASP A 128 -8.11 -9.19 7.57
CA ASP A 128 -9.30 -9.97 7.89
C ASP A 128 -9.05 -10.88 9.14
N PRO A 129 -9.13 -10.32 10.37
CA PRO A 129 -8.74 -11.04 11.59
C PRO A 129 -9.67 -12.20 11.96
N ASP A 130 -10.90 -12.22 11.44
CA ASP A 130 -11.92 -13.20 11.83
C ASP A 130 -11.84 -14.51 11.03
N ARG A 131 -10.90 -14.60 10.07
CA ARG A 131 -10.74 -15.75 9.17
C ARG A 131 -9.56 -16.63 9.59
N SER A 132 -9.89 -17.79 10.17
CA SER A 132 -8.91 -18.80 10.60
C SER A 132 -7.98 -19.30 9.48
N LYS A 133 -8.47 -19.39 8.23
CA LYS A 133 -7.63 -19.77 7.08
C LYS A 133 -6.57 -18.72 6.76
N PHE A 134 -6.92 -17.44 6.87
CA PHE A 134 -5.98 -16.34 6.65
C PHE A 134 -4.98 -16.23 7.79
N GLU A 135 -5.45 -16.38 9.04
CA GLU A 135 -4.59 -16.45 10.22
C GLU A 135 -3.56 -17.58 10.09
N ALA A 136 -3.99 -18.80 9.74
CA ALA A 136 -3.10 -19.93 9.52
C ALA A 136 -2.05 -19.65 8.43
N LEU A 137 -2.44 -18.95 7.36
CA LEU A 137 -1.53 -18.54 6.29
C LEU A 137 -0.46 -17.57 6.80
N ILE A 138 -0.84 -16.56 7.60
CA ILE A 138 0.09 -15.61 8.21
C ILE A 138 1.04 -16.34 9.18
N ILE A 139 0.54 -17.25 10.01
CA ILE A 139 1.37 -18.04 10.94
C ILE A 139 2.41 -18.86 10.18
N ILE A 140 2.03 -19.50 9.07
CA ILE A 140 2.97 -20.25 8.22
C ILE A 140 4.04 -19.31 7.65
N CYS A 141 3.66 -18.13 7.15
CA CYS A 141 4.60 -17.16 6.60
C CYS A 141 5.59 -16.66 7.67
N VAL A 142 5.11 -16.31 8.85
CA VAL A 142 5.94 -15.93 10.00
C VAL A 142 6.86 -17.07 10.41
N GLY A 143 6.37 -18.31 10.42
CA GLY A 143 7.17 -19.50 10.70
C GLY A 143 8.33 -19.70 9.72
N ILE A 144 8.12 -19.43 8.43
CA ILE A 144 9.18 -19.47 7.42
C ILE A 144 10.23 -18.38 7.66
N MET A 145 9.80 -17.15 7.94
CA MET A 145 10.69 -16.01 8.21
C MET A 145 11.57 -16.28 9.44
N LEU A 146 10.95 -16.70 10.56
CA LEU A 146 11.68 -17.04 11.79
C LEU A 146 12.50 -18.32 11.65
N GLY A 147 12.06 -19.28 10.83
CA GLY A 147 12.86 -20.46 10.46
C GLY A 147 14.14 -20.07 9.70
N GLY A 148 14.05 -19.07 8.83
CA GLY A 148 15.21 -18.47 8.14
C GLY A 148 16.29 -17.97 9.11
N MET A 149 15.88 -17.38 10.24
CA MET A 149 16.77 -16.94 11.32
C MET A 149 17.53 -18.11 11.96
N LEU A 150 16.90 -19.29 12.13
CA LEU A 150 17.59 -20.48 12.65
C LEU A 150 18.71 -20.94 11.70
N GLY A 151 18.50 -20.83 10.39
CA GLY A 151 19.54 -21.09 9.40
C GLY A 151 20.77 -20.17 9.59
N ALA A 152 20.54 -18.89 9.85
CA ALA A 152 21.61 -17.93 10.16
C ALA A 152 22.35 -18.29 11.46
N ILE A 153 21.64 -18.74 12.50
CA ILE A 153 22.23 -19.19 13.77
C ILE A 153 23.07 -20.47 13.58
N MET A 154 22.63 -21.38 12.71
CA MET A 154 23.37 -22.61 12.36
C MET A 154 24.58 -22.37 11.44
N GLY A 155 24.90 -21.11 11.12
CA GLY A 155 26.04 -20.75 10.28
C GLY A 155 25.80 -20.91 8.78
N ILE A 156 24.56 -21.17 8.35
CA ILE A 156 24.17 -21.04 6.94
C ILE A 156 24.18 -19.54 6.64
N ARG A 157 25.00 -19.13 5.67
CA ARG A 157 25.28 -17.72 5.32
C ARG A 157 24.02 -16.85 5.32
N VAL A 158 24.19 -15.58 5.70
CA VAL A 158 23.15 -14.52 5.84
C VAL A 158 22.13 -14.49 4.68
N TYR A 159 22.57 -14.78 3.44
CA TYR A 159 21.71 -14.89 2.26
C TYR A 159 20.51 -15.84 2.42
N PHE A 160 20.65 -16.91 3.21
CA PHE A 160 19.54 -17.84 3.45
C PHE A 160 18.39 -17.19 4.21
N SER A 161 18.68 -16.35 5.20
CA SER A 161 17.66 -15.63 5.97
C SER A 161 16.91 -14.62 5.09
N ILE A 162 17.63 -13.91 4.21
CA ILE A 162 17.04 -12.98 3.23
C ILE A 162 16.11 -13.71 2.24
N VAL A 163 16.56 -14.86 1.71
CA VAL A 163 15.75 -15.67 0.79
C VAL A 163 14.52 -16.26 1.50
N ALA A 164 14.66 -16.76 2.73
CA ALA A 164 13.53 -17.25 3.51
C ALA A 164 12.50 -16.13 3.77
N ASN A 165 12.98 -14.91 4.06
CA ASN A 165 12.12 -13.76 4.30
C ASN A 165 11.30 -13.38 3.07
N THR A 166 11.96 -13.26 1.93
CA THR A 166 11.33 -12.90 0.64
C THR A 166 10.38 -14.01 0.14
N ILE A 167 10.68 -15.28 0.40
CA ILE A 167 9.73 -16.39 0.17
C ILE A 167 8.51 -16.26 1.09
N GLY A 168 8.70 -15.95 2.37
CA GLY A 168 7.60 -15.74 3.32
C GLY A 168 6.64 -14.64 2.85
N PHE A 169 7.16 -13.49 2.46
CA PHE A 169 6.33 -12.41 1.90
C PHE A 169 5.70 -12.78 0.55
N SER A 170 6.41 -13.50 -0.32
CA SER A 170 5.82 -14.00 -1.58
C SER A 170 4.60 -14.89 -1.32
N LEU A 171 4.72 -15.82 -0.38
CA LEU A 171 3.61 -16.70 0.03
C LEU A 171 2.46 -15.91 0.65
N MET A 172 2.75 -14.89 1.45
CA MET A 172 1.74 -13.99 2.02
C MET A 172 0.94 -13.30 0.90
N PHE A 173 1.61 -12.63 -0.05
CA PHE A 173 0.94 -11.93 -1.15
C PHE A 173 0.16 -12.88 -2.08
N ALA A 174 0.77 -14.02 -2.45
CA ALA A 174 0.10 -15.04 -3.27
C ALA A 174 -1.10 -15.65 -2.54
N GLY A 175 -0.97 -15.91 -1.24
CA GLY A 175 -2.01 -16.41 -0.36
C GLY A 175 -3.20 -15.48 -0.25
N ILE A 176 -2.95 -14.20 -0.02
CA ILE A 176 -3.98 -13.15 0.00
C ILE A 176 -4.72 -13.13 -1.34
N MET A 177 -4.00 -13.13 -2.46
CA MET A 177 -4.62 -13.19 -3.79
C MET A 177 -5.48 -14.44 -4.00
N TYR A 178 -5.02 -15.59 -3.54
CA TYR A 178 -5.74 -16.86 -3.67
C TYR A 178 -7.05 -16.85 -2.87
N LEU A 179 -7.00 -16.41 -1.61
CA LEU A 179 -8.17 -16.32 -0.73
C LEU A 179 -9.19 -15.30 -1.26
N LEU A 180 -8.73 -14.14 -1.76
CA LEU A 180 -9.59 -13.14 -2.40
C LEU A 180 -10.28 -13.66 -3.67
N ASN A 181 -9.57 -14.42 -4.50
CA ASN A 181 -10.15 -14.97 -5.74
C ASN A 181 -11.19 -16.06 -5.45
N ARG A 182 -11.14 -16.68 -4.27
CA ARG A 182 -12.13 -17.67 -3.80
C ARG A 182 -13.24 -17.06 -2.95
N GLU A 183 -13.23 -15.74 -2.76
CA GLU A 183 -14.19 -15.02 -1.91
C GLU A 183 -14.19 -15.54 -0.45
N GLU A 184 -13.10 -16.16 -0.01
CA GLU A 184 -12.94 -16.66 1.36
C GLU A 184 -12.47 -15.56 2.34
N MET A 185 -12.06 -14.41 1.79
CA MET A 185 -11.60 -13.23 2.50
C MET A 185 -12.16 -12.00 1.80
N GLU A 186 -12.52 -10.98 2.57
CA GLU A 186 -12.99 -9.70 2.03
C GLU A 186 -12.18 -8.56 2.65
N ILE A 187 -11.61 -7.70 1.80
CA ILE A 187 -10.83 -6.54 2.23
C ILE A 187 -11.63 -5.28 1.96
N ASP A 188 -11.90 -4.51 3.00
CA ASP A 188 -12.56 -3.21 2.89
C ASP A 188 -11.68 -2.24 2.09
N CYS A 189 -12.10 -1.97 0.85
CA CYS A 189 -11.45 -1.09 -0.11
C CYS A 189 -12.17 0.26 -0.28
N HIS A 190 -13.14 0.58 0.59
CA HIS A 190 -13.80 1.89 0.59
C HIS A 190 -12.84 2.89 1.22
N GLY A 191 -11.88 3.38 0.43
CA GLY A 191 -10.74 4.17 0.90
C GLY A 191 -11.09 5.27 1.91
N ASP A 192 -10.07 5.75 2.64
CA ASP A 192 -10.20 6.62 3.83
C ASP A 192 -10.94 7.96 3.62
N ARG A 193 -11.44 8.25 2.42
CA ARG A 193 -12.28 9.41 2.05
C ARG A 193 -13.78 9.08 1.89
N ALA A 194 -14.30 8.10 2.61
CA ALA A 194 -15.75 7.98 2.74
C ALA A 194 -16.26 9.24 3.47
N LYS A 195 -16.78 10.23 2.72
CA LYS A 195 -17.51 11.38 3.28
C LYS A 195 -18.66 10.79 4.10
N VAL A 196 -18.51 10.83 5.43
CA VAL A 196 -19.64 10.64 6.33
C VAL A 196 -20.57 11.81 6.03
N VAL A 197 -21.69 11.53 5.36
CA VAL A 197 -22.76 12.52 5.25
C VAL A 197 -23.33 12.64 6.65
N GLU A 198 -22.90 13.67 7.39
CA GLU A 198 -23.55 14.02 8.65
C GLU A 198 -24.96 14.50 8.31
N TYR A 199 -25.94 13.62 8.49
CA TYR A 199 -27.35 14.01 8.44
C TYR A 199 -27.63 14.80 9.71
N ASN A 200 -27.60 16.13 9.60
CA ASN A 200 -28.04 16.99 10.68
C ASN A 200 -29.56 16.84 10.80
N SER A 201 -30.04 16.44 11.98
CA SER A 201 -31.47 16.19 12.23
C SER A 201 -32.36 17.41 11.99
N ASN A 202 -31.78 18.62 12.02
CA ASN A 202 -32.50 19.87 11.77
C ASN A 202 -32.96 20.01 10.32
N THR A 203 -32.20 19.50 9.35
CA THR A 203 -32.53 19.59 7.91
C THR A 203 -33.51 18.53 7.41
N MET A 204 -33.77 17.46 8.19
CA MET A 204 -34.73 16.41 7.79
C MET A 204 -36.19 16.76 8.12
N PHE A 205 -36.42 17.76 8.97
CA PHE A 205 -37.77 18.13 9.43
C PHE A 205 -38.18 19.56 9.09
N GLU A 206 -37.28 20.40 8.55
CA GLU A 206 -37.60 21.79 8.17
C GLU A 206 -38.71 21.87 7.09
N ASP A 207 -38.73 20.91 6.15
CA ASP A 207 -39.75 20.85 5.10
C ASP A 207 -41.13 20.37 5.61
N LEU A 208 -41.23 19.85 6.84
CA LEU A 208 -42.49 19.37 7.43
C LEU A 208 -43.25 20.45 8.22
N PHE A 209 -42.61 21.58 8.52
CA PHE A 209 -43.20 22.65 9.33
C PHE A 209 -43.50 23.95 8.57
N ASP A 210 -42.97 24.16 7.36
CA ASP A 210 -43.20 25.40 6.60
C ASP A 210 -44.55 25.44 5.85
N ASP A 211 -45.29 24.33 5.81
CA ASP A 211 -46.54 24.21 5.03
C ASP A 211 -47.83 24.43 5.86
N LYS A 212 -47.71 24.58 7.19
CA LYS A 212 -48.86 24.88 8.06
C LYS A 212 -49.12 26.37 8.28
N ASP A 213 -48.12 27.23 8.12
CA ASP A 213 -48.25 28.66 8.44
C ASP A 213 -48.63 29.56 7.25
N LYS A 214 -48.68 29.01 6.02
CA LYS A 214 -49.05 29.79 4.81
C LYS A 214 -50.54 29.76 4.44
N LYS A 215 -51.36 28.92 5.08
CA LYS A 215 -52.80 28.83 4.76
C LYS A 215 -53.71 29.82 5.51
N GLU A 216 -53.20 30.59 6.46
CA GLU A 216 -54.06 31.44 7.32
C GLU A 216 -54.03 32.94 6.97
N LYS A 217 -53.32 33.38 5.93
CA LYS A 217 -53.14 34.83 5.64
C LYS A 217 -53.59 35.33 4.27
N THR A 218 -54.33 34.56 3.49
CA THR A 218 -54.68 34.99 2.12
C THR A 218 -56.17 34.79 1.78
N GLU A 219 -57.08 35.19 2.67
CA GLU A 219 -58.50 35.35 2.34
C GLU A 219 -59.07 36.63 2.96
N THR A 220 -58.56 37.80 2.57
CA THR A 220 -59.36 39.05 2.55
C THR A 220 -58.60 40.18 1.85
N ALA A 221 -58.97 40.47 0.59
CA ALA A 221 -59.10 41.81 0.03
C ALA A 221 -59.37 41.74 -1.49
N GLU A 222 -60.45 42.42 -1.89
CA GLU A 222 -61.02 42.52 -3.23
C GLU A 222 -60.14 43.21 -4.29
N LYS A 223 -60.45 42.86 -5.56
CA LYS A 223 -60.15 43.47 -6.87
C LYS A 223 -60.65 44.93 -7.01
N PRO A 224 -60.49 45.68 -8.15
CA PRO A 224 -59.85 45.40 -9.46
C PRO A 224 -59.06 46.61 -10.10
N GLU A 225 -58.79 46.51 -11.43
CA GLU A 225 -58.36 47.54 -12.42
C GLU A 225 -56.84 47.79 -12.60
N LYS A 226 -56.26 47.96 -13.81
CA LYS A 226 -56.64 47.78 -15.24
C LYS A 226 -55.37 48.09 -16.08
N THR A 227 -55.20 47.45 -17.25
CA THR A 227 -54.45 47.93 -18.46
C THR A 227 -52.92 48.17 -18.31
N ASP A 228 -52.02 47.98 -19.28
CA ASP A 228 -52.08 47.89 -20.74
C ASP A 228 -50.83 47.17 -21.29
N GLU A 229 -50.98 46.74 -22.53
CA GLU A 229 -50.08 46.04 -23.44
C GLU A 229 -48.99 46.95 -24.07
N LYS A 230 -47.98 46.33 -24.73
CA LYS A 230 -46.98 46.86 -25.69
C LYS A 230 -45.69 47.45 -25.10
N ASP A 231 -44.51 47.34 -25.69
CA ASP A 231 -43.92 46.65 -26.86
C ASP A 231 -42.41 47.02 -26.83
N SER A 232 -41.62 46.41 -27.71
CA SER A 232 -40.31 46.84 -28.24
C SER A 232 -39.01 46.40 -27.53
N THR A 233 -38.42 45.37 -28.14
CA THR A 233 -37.04 45.31 -28.65
C THR A 233 -36.16 46.55 -28.46
N GLU A 234 -34.93 46.36 -27.96
CA GLU A 234 -33.73 46.70 -28.75
C GLU A 234 -32.44 46.05 -28.23
N LYS A 235 -31.66 45.55 -29.18
CA LYS A 235 -30.27 45.16 -29.01
C LYS A 235 -29.40 46.40 -28.72
N THR A 236 -28.21 46.13 -28.18
CA THR A 236 -26.87 46.57 -28.65
C THR A 236 -26.07 47.28 -27.57
N GLY A 237 -24.81 46.84 -27.33
CA GLY A 237 -23.85 47.70 -26.63
C GLY A 237 -22.62 47.02 -26.02
N LYS A 238 -21.65 46.62 -26.85
CA LYS A 238 -20.24 46.44 -26.44
C LYS A 238 -19.68 47.73 -25.81
N LYS A 239 -18.92 47.61 -24.71
CA LYS A 239 -17.58 48.25 -24.47
C LYS A 239 -17.13 47.88 -23.04
N ASN A 240 -16.10 47.06 -22.80
CA ASN A 240 -14.65 47.22 -23.03
C ASN A 240 -13.94 48.13 -22.01
N LYS A 241 -12.77 47.65 -21.53
CA LYS A 241 -11.69 48.33 -20.76
C LYS A 241 -11.99 48.59 -19.28
N LYS A 242 -11.06 48.55 -18.33
CA LYS A 242 -9.58 48.51 -18.19
C LYS A 242 -9.42 48.42 -16.63
N LYS A 243 -8.34 48.00 -15.98
CA LYS A 243 -6.92 47.80 -16.28
C LYS A 243 -6.38 47.01 -15.08
#